data_AF-A0A179D1L2-F1
#
_entry.id   AF-A0A179D1L2-F1
#
_cell.length_a   1.000
_cell.length_b   1.000
_cell.length_c   1.000
_cell.angle_alpha   90.00
_cell.angle_beta   90.00
_cell.angle_gamma   90.00
#
_symmetry.space_group_name_H-M   'P 1'
#
loop_
_entity.id
_entity.type
_entity.pdbx_description
1 polymer ?
#
loop_
_entity_poly.entity_id
_entity_poly.type
_entity_poly.pdbx_seq_one_letter_code
_entity_poly.pdbx_strand_id
1 'polypeptide(L)'
;MKKYRAKFHVSVQPKEDNLGIKTGIESASLPPQITELISDFMVKIPILIRRGWFTIIDKYPDTENGFDVVLSFDFEKDEDNDWTASCHVDDVDKVDCLILGMTKMIIQEDPVIDELIEMDLDELDLPDSIQHFDPTC
;
A
#
# COMPACT_ATOMS: atom_id res chain seq x y z
N MET A 1 -6.94 17.93 -20.81
CA MET A 1 -6.85 17.51 -19.39
C MET A 1 -5.40 17.34 -19.00
N LYS A 2 -5.05 17.70 -17.76
CA LYS A 2 -3.70 17.49 -17.23
C LYS A 2 -3.62 16.09 -16.64
N LYS A 3 -2.70 15.27 -17.15
CA LYS A 3 -2.44 13.92 -16.65
C LYS A 3 -1.29 13.96 -15.66
N TYR A 4 -1.36 13.15 -14.62
CA TYR A 4 -0.33 12.99 -13.61
C TYR A 4 0.11 11.53 -13.58
N ARG A 5 1.39 11.29 -13.35
CA ARG A 5 1.96 9.95 -13.29
C ARG A 5 2.67 9.73 -11.99
N ALA A 6 2.45 8.58 -11.40
CA ALA A 6 3.20 8.11 -10.26
C ALA A 6 3.50 6.62 -10.42
N LYS A 7 4.69 6.21 -9.99
CA LYS A 7 5.00 4.80 -9.80
C LYS A 7 5.04 4.49 -8.32
N PHE A 8 4.30 3.48 -7.94
CA PHE A 8 4.29 2.94 -6.58
C PHE A 8 5.15 1.68 -6.55
N HIS A 9 6.19 1.71 -5.72
CA HIS A 9 7.15 0.64 -5.55
C HIS A 9 6.86 -0.10 -4.25
N VAL A 10 6.84 -1.43 -4.30
CA VAL A 10 6.70 -2.31 -3.14
C VAL A 10 7.78 -3.37 -3.23
N SER A 11 8.64 -3.44 -2.23
CA SER A 11 9.71 -4.44 -2.14
C SER A 11 9.57 -5.18 -0.82
N VAL A 12 9.48 -6.50 -0.88
CA VAL A 12 9.35 -7.38 0.28
C VAL A 12 10.51 -8.35 0.32
N GLN A 13 11.18 -8.40 1.46
CA GLN A 13 12.29 -9.29 1.72
C GLN A 13 12.02 -10.04 3.03
N PRO A 14 11.78 -11.35 2.98
CA PRO A 14 11.76 -12.18 4.17
C PRO A 14 13.11 -12.11 4.89
N LYS A 15 13.04 -11.92 6.21
CA LYS A 15 14.16 -12.09 7.14
C LYS A 15 13.74 -13.18 8.13
N GLU A 16 14.72 -13.84 8.75
CA GLU A 16 14.52 -15.02 9.60
C GLU A 16 13.30 -14.94 10.52
N ASP A 17 13.09 -13.81 11.19
CA ASP A 17 11.95 -13.60 12.12
C ASP A 17 10.98 -12.49 11.69
N ASN A 18 11.18 -11.83 10.54
CA ASN A 18 10.41 -10.62 10.17
C ASN A 18 10.37 -10.33 8.68
N LEU A 19 9.34 -9.62 8.22
CA LEU A 19 9.25 -9.13 6.84
C LEU A 19 9.85 -7.72 6.71
N GLY A 20 10.90 -7.60 5.92
CA GLY A 20 11.41 -6.31 5.46
C GLY A 20 10.56 -5.80 4.31
N ILE A 21 9.60 -4.91 4.60
CA ILE A 21 8.74 -4.29 3.59
C ILE A 21 9.18 -2.84 3.38
N LYS A 22 9.34 -2.44 2.12
CA LYS A 22 9.65 -1.07 1.72
C LYS A 22 8.65 -0.62 0.67
N THR A 23 8.05 0.55 0.90
CA THR A 23 7.20 1.24 -0.07
C THR A 23 7.85 2.54 -0.50
N GLY A 24 7.58 2.95 -1.73
CA GLY A 24 8.14 4.17 -2.29
C GLY A 24 7.32 4.71 -3.45
N ILE A 25 7.46 6.01 -3.71
CA ILE A 25 6.76 6.70 -4.80
C ILE A 25 7.80 7.41 -5.67
N GLU A 26 7.74 7.16 -6.97
CA GLU A 26 8.42 7.97 -7.98
C GLU A 26 7.36 8.81 -8.70
N SER A 27 7.36 10.13 -8.51
CA SER A 27 6.43 11.03 -9.19
C SER A 27 7.01 12.44 -9.36
N ALA A 28 6.48 13.18 -10.34
CA ALA A 28 6.61 14.63 -10.38
C ALA A 28 5.66 15.26 -9.34
N SER A 29 5.62 16.60 -9.22
CA SER A 29 4.70 17.27 -8.31
C SER A 29 3.24 16.87 -8.58
N LEU A 30 2.64 16.16 -7.62
CA LEU A 30 1.26 15.69 -7.64
C LEU A 30 0.33 16.71 -6.95
N PRO A 31 -0.95 16.81 -7.37
CA PRO A 31 -1.98 17.55 -6.65
C PRO A 31 -2.17 16.98 -5.23
N PRO A 32 -2.59 17.81 -4.26
CA PRO A 32 -2.77 17.37 -2.87
C PRO A 32 -3.64 16.12 -2.71
N GLN A 33 -4.75 16.03 -3.46
CA GLN A 33 -5.67 14.88 -3.38
C GLN A 33 -5.01 13.56 -3.84
N ILE A 34 -4.18 13.62 -4.88
CA ILE A 34 -3.45 12.43 -5.35
C ILE A 34 -2.32 12.10 -4.36
N THR A 35 -1.64 13.11 -3.81
CA THR A 35 -0.60 12.90 -2.80
C THR A 35 -1.16 12.19 -1.56
N GLU A 36 -2.34 12.58 -1.09
CA GLU A 36 -3.04 11.93 0.02
C GLU A 36 -3.35 10.47 -0.31
N LEU A 37 -3.98 10.21 -1.45
CA LEU A 37 -4.30 8.86 -1.91
C LEU A 37 -3.07 7.94 -1.99
N ILE A 38 -1.95 8.41 -2.57
CA ILE A 38 -0.74 7.56 -2.68
C ILE A 38 -0.06 7.42 -1.30
N SER A 39 -0.23 8.40 -0.40
CA SER A 39 0.23 8.25 0.99
C SER A 39 -0.49 7.10 1.70
N ASP A 40 -1.78 6.92 1.45
CA ASP A 40 -2.51 5.76 1.96
C ASP A 40 -1.96 4.44 1.44
N PHE A 41 -1.51 4.37 0.18
CA PHE A 41 -0.86 3.16 -0.34
C PHE A 41 0.42 2.85 0.44
N MET A 42 1.25 3.86 0.69
CA MET A 42 2.51 3.67 1.41
C MET A 42 2.31 3.16 2.84
N VAL A 43 1.19 3.51 3.47
CA VAL A 43 0.86 3.14 4.87
C VAL A 43 0.12 1.81 4.92
N LYS A 44 -0.96 1.66 4.15
CA LYS A 44 -1.90 0.53 4.27
C LYS A 44 -1.35 -0.75 3.60
N ILE A 45 -0.67 -0.65 2.45
CA ILE A 45 -0.18 -1.83 1.73
C ILE A 45 0.82 -2.66 2.55
N PRO A 46 1.83 -2.09 3.25
CA PRO A 46 2.72 -2.86 4.10
C PRO A 46 2.01 -3.65 5.19
N ILE A 47 0.96 -3.08 5.79
CA ILE A 47 0.17 -3.73 6.85
C ILE A 47 -0.55 -4.95 6.27
N LEU A 48 -1.23 -4.78 5.14
CA LEU A 48 -1.93 -5.85 4.44
C LEU A 48 -0.99 -6.99 4.01
N ILE A 49 0.19 -6.65 3.47
CA ILE A 49 1.20 -7.64 3.10
C ILE A 49 1.68 -8.42 4.33
N ARG A 50 1.96 -7.73 5.43
CA ARG A 50 2.44 -8.38 6.66
C ARG A 50 1.41 -9.37 7.20
N ARG A 51 0.15 -8.93 7.32
CA ARG A 51 -0.97 -9.75 7.79
C ARG A 51 -1.25 -10.95 6.86
N GLY A 52 -1.21 -10.69 5.56
CA GLY A 52 -1.53 -11.68 4.53
C GLY A 52 -0.37 -12.58 4.11
N TRP A 53 0.84 -12.43 4.67
CA TRP A 53 2.06 -13.00 4.08
C TRP A 53 1.98 -14.51 3.80
N PHE A 54 1.52 -15.30 4.77
CA PHE A 54 1.40 -16.75 4.60
C PHE A 54 0.38 -17.12 3.51
N THR A 55 -0.72 -16.37 3.39
CA THR A 55 -1.70 -16.53 2.30
C THR A 55 -1.11 -16.10 0.95
N ILE A 56 -0.27 -15.08 0.93
CA ILE A 56 0.40 -14.59 -0.28
C ILE A 56 1.36 -15.66 -0.82
N ILE A 57 2.22 -16.24 0.02
CA ILE A 57 3.16 -17.28 -0.43
C ILE A 57 2.46 -18.58 -0.80
N ASP A 58 1.34 -18.93 -0.15
CA ASP A 58 0.54 -20.11 -0.53
C ASP A 58 -0.08 -19.94 -1.92
N LYS A 59 -0.61 -18.75 -2.22
CA LYS A 59 -1.23 -18.44 -3.51
C LYS A 59 -0.21 -18.14 -4.61
N TYR A 60 0.93 -17.53 -4.27
CA TYR A 60 2.00 -17.13 -5.18
C TYR A 60 3.35 -17.68 -4.69
N PRO A 61 3.63 -18.98 -4.86
CA PRO A 61 4.82 -19.64 -4.29
C PRO A 61 6.15 -19.00 -4.70
N ASP A 62 6.22 -18.42 -5.90
CA ASP A 62 7.41 -17.73 -6.40
C ASP A 62 7.81 -16.52 -5.54
N THR A 63 6.91 -16.05 -4.67
CA THR A 63 7.15 -14.93 -3.74
C THR A 63 7.76 -15.35 -2.40
N GLU A 64 7.98 -16.64 -2.14
CA GLU A 64 8.51 -17.14 -0.85
C GLU A 64 9.85 -16.46 -0.47
N ASN A 65 10.68 -16.14 -1.46
CA ASN A 65 11.97 -15.46 -1.27
C ASN A 65 11.87 -13.92 -1.32
N GLY A 66 10.66 -13.37 -1.32
CA GLY A 66 10.38 -11.95 -1.51
C GLY A 66 9.98 -11.60 -2.95
N PHE A 67 9.59 -10.34 -3.14
CA PHE A 67 9.20 -9.80 -4.44
C PHE A 67 9.49 -8.30 -4.53
N ASP A 68 9.57 -7.80 -5.76
CA ASP A 68 9.68 -6.37 -6.07
C ASP A 68 8.66 -6.03 -7.16
N VAL A 69 7.72 -5.15 -6.82
CA VAL A 69 6.58 -4.77 -7.66
C VAL A 69 6.61 -3.27 -7.89
N VAL A 70 6.37 -2.87 -9.14
CA VAL A 70 6.24 -1.47 -9.53
C VAL A 70 4.94 -1.27 -10.30
N LEU A 71 3.99 -0.59 -9.67
CA LEU A 71 2.71 -0.22 -10.30
C LEU A 71 2.79 1.19 -10.85
N SER A 72 2.46 1.37 -12.13
CA SER A 72 2.43 2.67 -12.79
C SER A 72 1.00 3.17 -12.91
N PHE A 73 0.71 4.28 -12.22
CA PHE A 73 -0.60 4.92 -12.23
C PHE A 73 -0.58 6.17 -13.12
N ASP A 74 -1.56 6.26 -14.00
CA ASP A 74 -1.96 7.48 -14.69
C ASP A 74 -3.22 8.03 -14.00
N PHE A 75 -3.15 9.28 -13.54
CA PHE A 75 -4.27 10.00 -12.93
C PHE A 75 -4.72 11.14 -13.81
N GLU A 76 -6.03 11.23 -14.01
CA GLU A 76 -6.64 12.34 -14.73
C GLU A 76 -8.02 12.66 -14.19
N LYS A 77 -8.45 13.90 -14.42
CA LYS A 77 -9.84 14.25 -14.18
C LYS A 77 -10.68 13.77 -15.35
N ASP A 78 -11.86 13.24 -15.07
CA ASP A 78 -12.85 12.89 -16.08
C ASP A 78 -13.71 14.11 -16.51
N GLU A 79 -14.75 13.85 -17.30
CA GLU A 79 -15.66 14.88 -17.83
C GLU A 79 -16.44 15.60 -16.72
N ASP A 80 -16.65 14.94 -15.58
CA ASP A 80 -17.32 15.48 -14.39
C ASP A 80 -16.33 16.16 -13.41
N ASN A 81 -15.06 16.26 -13.81
CA ASN A 81 -13.96 16.87 -13.05
C ASN A 81 -13.59 16.08 -11.78
N ASP A 82 -13.96 14.80 -11.72
CA ASP A 82 -13.60 13.83 -10.70
C ASP A 82 -12.30 13.10 -11.05
N TRP A 83 -11.52 12.73 -10.03
CA TRP A 83 -10.24 12.06 -10.23
C TRP A 83 -10.45 10.58 -10.57
N THR A 84 -9.81 10.15 -11.66
CA THR A 84 -9.74 8.76 -12.09
C THR A 84 -8.29 8.30 -12.10
N ALA A 85 -8.08 7.02 -11.76
CA ALA A 85 -6.78 6.38 -11.79
C ALA A 85 -6.83 5.15 -12.70
N SER A 86 -5.85 5.02 -13.58
CA SER A 86 -5.66 3.82 -14.39
C SER A 86 -4.28 3.22 -14.13
N CYS A 87 -4.24 1.91 -13.97
CA CYS A 87 -3.02 1.11 -13.85
C CYS A 87 -3.23 -0.19 -14.63
N HIS A 88 -2.18 -0.66 -15.31
CA HIS A 88 -2.22 -1.92 -16.05
C HIS A 88 -1.16 -2.87 -15.50
N VAL A 89 -1.51 -4.15 -15.44
CA VAL A 89 -0.62 -5.25 -15.09
C VAL A 89 -0.83 -6.31 -16.16
N ASP A 90 0.27 -6.80 -16.74
CA ASP A 90 0.22 -7.70 -17.90
C ASP A 90 -0.19 -9.14 -17.52
N ASP A 91 0.04 -9.54 -16.27
CA ASP A 91 -0.13 -10.90 -15.78
C ASP A 91 -0.99 -10.92 -14.51
N VAL A 92 -2.19 -11.49 -14.63
CA VAL A 92 -3.19 -11.53 -13.56
C VAL A 92 -2.88 -12.60 -12.50
N ASP A 93 -2.01 -13.55 -12.82
CA ASP A 93 -1.63 -14.64 -11.91
C ASP A 93 -0.38 -14.29 -11.08
N LYS A 94 0.11 -13.05 -11.17
CA LYS A 94 1.25 -12.55 -10.40
C LYS A 94 0.85 -11.70 -9.21
N VAL A 95 1.78 -11.60 -8.26
CA VAL A 95 1.65 -10.79 -7.06
C VAL A 95 1.40 -9.31 -7.37
N ASP A 96 1.90 -8.80 -8.50
CA ASP A 96 1.58 -7.46 -9.02
C ASP A 96 0.08 -7.20 -9.11
N CYS A 97 -0.69 -8.19 -9.56
CA CYS A 97 -2.15 -8.09 -9.67
C CYS A 97 -2.82 -8.08 -8.29
N LEU A 98 -2.26 -8.79 -7.30
CA LEU A 98 -2.71 -8.71 -5.90
C LEU A 98 -2.48 -7.30 -5.35
N ILE A 99 -1.28 -6.75 -5.52
CA ILE A 99 -0.95 -5.39 -5.04
C ILE A 99 -1.86 -4.37 -5.72
N LEU A 100 -2.11 -4.50 -7.03
CA LEU A 100 -3.08 -3.66 -7.73
C LEU A 100 -4.48 -3.78 -7.11
N GLY A 101 -4.93 -5.01 -6.81
CA GLY A 101 -6.20 -5.26 -6.13
C GLY A 101 -6.30 -4.52 -4.78
N MET A 102 -5.26 -4.60 -3.96
CA MET A 102 -5.20 -3.88 -2.68
C MET A 102 -5.27 -2.36 -2.88
N THR A 103 -4.50 -1.81 -3.83
CA THR A 103 -4.57 -0.36 -4.13
C THR A 103 -5.95 0.08 -4.58
N LYS A 104 -6.64 -0.75 -5.37
CA LYS A 104 -8.02 -0.48 -5.81
C LYS A 104 -8.98 -0.43 -4.62
N MET A 105 -8.88 -1.37 -3.68
CA MET A 105 -9.70 -1.37 -2.47
C MET A 105 -9.45 -0.12 -1.62
N ILE A 106 -8.20 0.34 -1.51
CA ILE A 106 -7.86 1.59 -0.82
C ILE A 106 -8.48 2.80 -1.53
N ILE A 107 -8.35 2.90 -2.86
CA ILE A 107 -8.97 3.99 -3.66
C ILE A 107 -10.49 4.03 -3.47
N GLN A 108 -11.11 2.87 -3.35
CA GLN A 108 -12.56 2.73 -3.19
C GLN A 108 -13.03 2.89 -1.75
N GLU A 109 -12.13 3.19 -0.81
CA GLU A 109 -12.41 3.26 0.63
C GLU A 109 -13.17 2.02 1.12
N ASP A 110 -12.76 0.84 0.63
CA ASP A 110 -13.41 -0.42 1.00
C ASP A 110 -13.23 -0.68 2.51
N PRO A 111 -14.32 -0.78 3.29
CA PRO A 111 -14.24 -0.89 4.75
C PRO A 111 -13.48 -2.13 5.22
N VAL A 112 -13.39 -3.17 4.39
CA VAL A 112 -12.61 -4.37 4.69
C VAL A 112 -11.14 -4.04 4.92
N ILE A 113 -10.60 -3.02 4.24
CA ILE A 113 -9.20 -2.59 4.43
C ILE A 113 -9.00 -2.05 5.84
N ASP A 114 -9.92 -1.21 6.31
CA ASP A 114 -9.80 -0.60 7.63
C ASP A 114 -10.01 -1.65 8.74
N GLU A 115 -10.97 -2.58 8.58
CA GLU A 115 -11.14 -3.72 9.50
C GLU A 115 -9.86 -4.57 9.61
N LEU A 116 -9.21 -4.86 8.48
CA LEU A 116 -7.96 -5.65 8.45
C LEU A 116 -6.79 -4.91 9.12
N ILE A 117 -6.80 -3.57 9.11
CA ILE A 117 -5.78 -2.74 9.74
C ILE A 117 -6.06 -2.57 11.24
N GLU A 118 -7.31 -2.34 11.65
CA GLU A 118 -7.70 -2.19 13.06
C GLU A 118 -7.40 -3.47 13.86
N MET A 119 -7.66 -4.65 13.28
CA MET A 119 -7.27 -5.93 13.88
C MET A 119 -5.76 -6.08 14.11
N ASP A 120 -4.91 -5.42 13.31
CA ASP A 120 -3.45 -5.42 13.49
C ASP A 120 -3.04 -4.50 14.66
N LEU A 121 -3.76 -3.40 14.87
CA LEU A 121 -3.53 -2.47 15.99
C LEU A 121 -3.94 -3.06 17.35
N ASP A 122 -4.99 -3.89 17.38
CA ASP A 122 -5.43 -4.58 18.60
C ASP A 122 -4.48 -5.75 18.99
N GLU A 123 -3.78 -6.34 18.02
CA GLU A 123 -2.79 -7.42 18.25
C GLU A 123 -1.38 -6.87 18.58
N LEU A 124 -1.10 -5.62 18.21
CA LEU A 124 0.05 -4.88 18.73
C LEU A 124 -0.33 -4.41 20.13
N ASP A 125 0.24 -5.05 21.16
CA ASP A 125 0.15 -4.67 22.58
C ASP A 125 0.80 -3.28 22.79
N LEU A 126 0.18 -2.25 22.20
CA LEU A 126 0.60 -0.87 22.25
C LEU A 126 0.47 -0.44 23.71
N PRO A 127 1.54 0.04 24.34
CA PRO A 127 1.45 0.48 25.72
C PRO A 127 0.40 1.59 25.81
N ASP A 128 -0.59 1.42 26.70
CA ASP A 128 -1.70 2.35 27.00
C ASP A 128 -1.28 3.79 27.37
N SER A 129 0.02 4.10 27.36
CA SER A 129 0.53 5.42 27.65
C SER A 129 1.69 5.79 26.73
N ILE A 130 1.43 6.79 25.87
CA ILE A 130 2.49 7.67 25.38
C ILE A 130 3.03 8.38 26.62
N GLN A 131 4.25 8.04 27.03
CA GLN A 131 4.94 8.76 28.09
C GLN A 131 5.18 10.19 27.58
N HIS A 132 4.32 11.13 27.99
CA HIS A 132 4.58 12.55 27.80
C HIS A 132 5.86 12.87 28.57
N PHE A 133 6.98 13.02 27.85
CA PHE A 133 8.17 13.62 28.42
C PHE A 133 7.84 15.08 28.72
N ASP A 134 7.63 15.38 30.00
CA ASP A 134 7.46 16.74 30.49
C ASP A 134 8.81 17.47 30.34
N PRO A 135 8.92 18.51 29.48
CA PRO A 135 10.18 19.20 29.26
C PRO A 135 10.35 20.27 30.33
N THR A 136 10.61 19.87 31.57
CA THR A 136 11.17 20.76 32.59
C THR A 136 12.28 20.07 33.37
N CYS A 137 13.50 20.23 32.85
CA CYS A 137 14.74 20.26 33.63
C CYS A 137 15.58 21.43 33.11
#